data_AF-A0AA34W7Q1-F1
#
_entry.id   AF-A0AA34W7Q1-F1
#
_cell.length_a   1.000
_cell.length_b   1.000
_cell.length_c   1.000
_cell.angle_alpha   90.00
_cell.angle_beta   90.00
_cell.angle_gamma   90.00
#
_symmetry.space_group_name_H-M   'P 1'
#
loop_
_entity.id
_entity.type
_entity.pdbx_description
1 polymer ?
#
loop_
_entity_poly.entity_id
_entity_poly.type
_entity_poly.pdbx_seq_one_letter_code
_entity_poly.pdbx_strand_id
1 'polypeptide(L)'
;MSNGVELMQHALGISAHHRESYRNYFLASADSPDDLAWQALVKHGLAKANKAPDWSCGDVVYQVTEAGKSLAISALPEPKIRTRYDEYLHSEVCESFAEWLGIELPVYEEREVGRYKYEYRMVRRSRAYWESYYDIRGEWKPTMKAAKASYKEALKKSKQERAA
;
A
#
# COMPACT_ATOMS: atom_id res chain seq x y z
N MET A 1 -9.32 25.11 -0.17
CA MET A 1 -10.60 25.23 0.54
C MET A 1 -11.02 23.82 0.90
N SER A 2 -10.69 23.36 2.10
CA SER A 2 -11.17 22.07 2.60
C SER A 2 -12.70 22.13 2.66
N ASN A 3 -13.37 21.11 2.13
CA ASN A 3 -14.82 21.00 2.27
C ASN A 3 -15.13 20.83 3.78
N GLY A 4 -16.19 21.43 4.31
CA GLY A 4 -16.54 21.31 5.74
C GLY A 4 -16.68 19.85 6.21
N VAL A 5 -17.05 18.96 5.29
CA VAL A 5 -17.04 17.51 5.49
C VAL A 5 -15.63 16.96 5.75
N GLU A 6 -14.61 17.39 4.99
CA GLU A 6 -13.22 16.97 5.17
C GLU A 6 -12.66 17.44 6.51
N LEU A 7 -13.04 18.64 6.97
CA LEU A 7 -12.67 19.15 8.30
C LEU A 7 -13.26 18.28 9.41
N MET A 8 -14.54 17.89 9.31
CA MET A 8 -15.15 16.97 10.27
C MET A 8 -14.48 15.60 10.24
N GLN A 9 -14.18 15.06 9.05
CA GLN A 9 -13.46 13.79 8.90
C GLN A 9 -12.08 13.86 9.56
N HIS A 10 -11.36 14.96 9.34
CA HIS A 10 -10.08 15.22 10.00
C HIS A 10 -10.23 15.26 11.53
N ALA A 11 -11.14 16.08 12.06
CA ALA A 11 -11.36 16.21 13.51
C ALA A 11 -11.72 14.89 14.18
N LEU A 12 -12.48 14.03 13.49
CA LEU A 12 -12.87 12.70 13.96
C LEU A 12 -11.77 11.63 13.77
N GLY A 13 -10.77 11.91 12.93
CA GLY A 13 -9.72 10.96 12.57
C GLY A 13 -10.23 9.83 11.69
N ILE A 14 -11.30 10.05 10.93
CA ILE A 14 -11.91 9.02 10.09
C ILE A 14 -11.42 9.11 8.65
N SER A 15 -11.38 7.96 7.99
CA SER A 15 -11.03 7.82 6.58
C SER A 15 -11.78 6.62 5.97
N ALA A 16 -11.65 6.42 4.66
CA ALA A 16 -12.26 5.27 3.99
C ALA A 16 -11.86 3.91 4.61
N HIS A 17 -10.67 3.83 5.21
CA HIS A 17 -10.12 2.62 5.84
C HIS A 17 -10.33 2.56 7.36
N HIS A 18 -10.72 3.67 7.99
CA HIS A 18 -10.92 3.75 9.43
C HIS A 18 -12.15 4.63 9.71
N ARG A 19 -13.33 4.01 9.81
CA ARG A 19 -14.61 4.70 9.95
C ARG A 19 -15.05 4.92 11.40
N GLU A 20 -14.31 4.37 12.35
CA GLU A 20 -14.52 4.59 13.78
C GLU A 20 -13.73 5.82 14.21
N SER A 21 -14.39 6.77 14.88
CA SER A 21 -13.67 7.95 15.39
C SER A 21 -12.90 7.58 16.64
N TYR A 22 -11.59 7.83 16.66
CA TYR A 22 -10.75 7.71 17.86
C TYR A 22 -10.46 9.07 18.52
N ARG A 23 -10.88 10.16 17.89
CA ARG A 23 -10.73 11.55 18.38
C ARG A 23 -11.96 12.39 17.98
N ASN A 24 -12.12 13.58 18.58
CA ASN A 24 -13.17 14.53 18.23
C ASN A 24 -12.88 15.96 18.74
N TYR A 25 -11.64 16.42 18.56
CA TYR A 25 -11.24 17.75 19.00
C TYR A 25 -10.44 18.41 17.88
N PHE A 26 -10.84 19.61 17.49
CA PHE A 26 -10.13 20.42 16.52
C PHE A 26 -9.93 21.82 17.09
N LEU A 27 -8.69 22.26 17.16
CA LEU A 27 -8.35 23.61 17.62
C LEU A 27 -8.17 24.51 16.40
N ALA A 28 -8.87 25.64 16.36
CA ALA A 28 -8.65 26.64 15.34
C ALA A 28 -8.45 28.01 16.00
N SER A 29 -7.44 28.74 15.53
CA SER A 29 -7.21 30.11 15.95
C SER A 29 -8.23 31.04 15.31
N ALA A 30 -8.54 32.13 16.02
CA ALA A 30 -9.29 33.23 15.43
C ALA A 30 -8.60 33.68 14.12
N ASP A 31 -9.41 34.01 13.12
CA ASP A 31 -8.98 34.45 11.78
C ASP A 31 -8.36 33.39 10.87
N SER A 32 -8.32 32.11 11.28
CA SER A 32 -7.95 31.03 10.37
C SER A 32 -9.10 30.71 9.38
N PRO A 33 -8.79 30.33 8.13
CA PRO A 33 -9.83 29.88 7.19
C PRO A 33 -10.66 28.70 7.71
N ASP A 34 -10.03 27.84 8.51
CA ASP A 34 -10.70 26.70 9.15
C ASP A 34 -11.70 27.17 10.22
N ASP A 35 -11.40 28.23 10.98
CA ASP A 35 -12.33 28.81 11.96
C ASP A 35 -13.64 29.26 11.30
N LEU A 36 -13.56 29.98 10.16
CA LEU A 36 -14.75 30.39 9.40
C LEU A 36 -15.59 29.17 8.93
N ALA A 37 -14.93 28.10 8.48
CA ALA A 37 -15.61 26.88 8.08
C ALA A 37 -16.27 26.17 9.27
N TRP A 38 -15.60 26.11 10.42
CA TRP A 38 -16.15 25.55 11.64
C TRP A 38 -17.33 26.35 12.20
N GLN A 39 -17.27 27.68 12.17
CA GLN A 39 -18.39 28.53 12.55
C GLN A 39 -19.65 28.25 11.71
N ALA A 40 -19.48 28.03 10.39
CA ALA A 40 -20.58 27.63 9.53
C ALA A 40 -21.15 26.25 9.94
N LEU A 41 -20.29 25.27 10.23
CA LEU A 41 -20.72 23.94 10.70
C LEU A 41 -21.47 24.00 12.04
N VAL A 42 -21.04 24.88 12.95
CA VAL A 42 -21.74 25.15 14.22
C VAL A 42 -23.14 25.73 13.96
N LYS A 43 -23.25 26.71 13.05
CA LYS A 43 -24.53 27.31 12.66
C LYS A 43 -25.51 26.26 12.09
N HIS A 44 -25.00 25.22 11.44
CA HIS A 44 -25.79 24.10 10.92
C HIS A 44 -26.03 22.96 11.93
N GLY A 45 -25.56 23.08 13.18
CA GLY A 45 -25.74 22.06 14.23
C GLY A 45 -24.86 20.81 14.06
N LEU A 46 -23.88 20.86 13.16
CA LEU A 46 -22.96 19.76 12.86
C LEU A 46 -21.74 19.74 13.79
N ALA A 47 -21.46 20.88 14.44
CA ALA A 47 -20.36 21.03 15.38
C ALA A 47 -20.76 21.88 16.61
N LYS A 48 -19.93 21.85 17.65
CA LYS A 48 -19.99 22.69 18.84
C LYS A 48 -18.68 23.44 18.99
N ALA A 49 -18.76 24.72 19.35
CA ALA A 49 -17.60 25.52 19.72
C ALA A 49 -17.49 25.57 21.25
N ASN A 50 -16.31 25.27 21.77
CA ASN A 50 -15.99 25.40 23.19
C ASN A 50 -14.73 26.25 23.35
N LYS A 51 -14.62 26.94 24.48
CA LYS A 51 -13.37 27.62 24.85
C LYS A 51 -12.28 26.56 25.09
N ALA A 52 -11.07 26.78 24.57
CA ALA A 52 -9.93 25.97 24.95
C ALA A 52 -9.70 26.05 26.47
N PRO A 53 -9.11 25.00 27.09
CA PRO A 53 -8.70 25.05 28.49
C PRO A 53 -7.79 26.26 28.77
N ASP A 54 -7.92 26.87 29.94
CA ASP A 54 -7.20 28.11 30.29
C ASP A 54 -5.66 27.96 30.29
N TRP A 55 -5.15 26.74 30.49
CA TRP A 55 -3.72 26.44 30.42
C TRP A 55 -3.20 26.33 28.97
N SER A 56 -4.08 26.33 27.98
CA SER A 56 -3.76 26.22 26.56
C SER A 56 -3.66 27.60 25.89
N CYS A 57 -3.61 27.62 24.55
CA CYS A 57 -3.50 28.80 23.69
C CYS A 57 -4.70 29.76 23.70
N GLY A 58 -5.77 29.46 24.45
CA GLY A 58 -6.95 30.34 24.57
C GLY A 58 -7.88 30.37 23.34
N ASP A 59 -7.57 29.60 22.31
CA ASP A 59 -8.34 29.52 21.06
C ASP A 59 -9.66 28.73 21.21
N VAL A 60 -10.36 28.52 20.09
CA VAL A 60 -11.63 27.78 20.06
C VAL A 60 -11.38 26.31 19.75
N VAL A 61 -11.96 25.44 20.58
CA VAL A 61 -11.98 23.99 20.37
C VAL A 61 -13.33 23.58 19.83
N TYR A 62 -13.32 23.06 18.61
CA TYR A 62 -14.47 22.51 17.93
C TYR A 62 -14.60 21.01 18.18
N GLN A 63 -15.84 20.57 18.37
CA GLN A 63 -16.22 19.16 18.49
C GLN A 63 -17.37 18.87 17.52
N VAL A 64 -17.28 17.78 16.77
CA VAL A 64 -18.34 17.35 15.86
C VAL A 64 -19.48 16.73 16.67
N THR A 65 -20.73 17.04 16.32
CA THR A 65 -21.91 16.43 16.93
C THR A 65 -22.18 15.04 16.34
N GLU A 66 -23.07 14.24 16.94
CA GLU A 66 -23.46 12.95 16.34
C GLU A 66 -24.07 13.12 14.94
N ALA A 67 -24.80 14.21 14.69
CA ALA A 67 -25.33 14.53 13.37
C ALA A 67 -24.19 14.78 12.36
N GLY A 68 -23.21 15.62 12.74
CA GLY A 68 -22.01 15.86 11.93
C GLY A 68 -21.18 14.60 11.69
N LYS A 69 -21.06 13.74 12.69
CA LYS A 69 -20.35 12.45 12.58
C LYS A 69 -21.03 11.53 11.57
N SER A 70 -22.35 11.41 11.62
CA SER A 70 -23.10 10.59 10.64
C SER A 70 -22.90 11.11 9.20
N LEU A 71 -22.95 12.44 9.01
CA LEU A 71 -22.75 13.07 7.72
C LEU A 71 -21.32 12.84 7.21
N ALA A 72 -20.32 13.06 8.07
CA ALA A 72 -18.92 12.87 7.75
C ALA A 72 -18.60 11.42 7.35
N ILE A 73 -19.19 10.43 8.04
CA ILE A 73 -19.03 9.00 7.72
C ILE A 73 -19.75 8.66 6.40
N SER A 74 -20.97 9.15 6.19
CA SER A 74 -21.74 8.88 4.97
C SER A 74 -21.09 9.43 3.71
N ALA A 75 -20.31 10.50 3.84
CA ALA A 75 -19.59 11.13 2.74
C ALA A 75 -18.26 10.44 2.42
N LEU A 76 -17.82 9.47 3.23
CA LEU A 76 -16.61 8.70 2.92
C LEU A 76 -16.85 7.79 1.72
N PRO A 77 -15.89 7.71 0.79
CA PRO A 77 -15.99 6.74 -0.31
C PRO A 77 -16.03 5.32 0.25
N GLU A 78 -16.58 4.40 -0.55
CA GLU A 78 -16.57 2.98 -0.22
C GLU A 78 -15.14 2.50 0.05
N PRO A 79 -14.91 1.65 1.06
CA PRO A 79 -13.58 1.14 1.35
C PRO A 79 -13.06 0.38 0.14
N LYS A 80 -11.89 0.78 -0.36
CA LYS A 80 -11.24 0.04 -1.44
C LYS A 80 -10.95 -1.39 -0.95
N ILE A 81 -11.40 -2.38 -1.71
CA ILE A 81 -11.04 -3.79 -1.48
C ILE A 81 -9.51 -3.90 -1.56
N ARG A 82 -8.90 -4.45 -0.50
CA ARG A 82 -7.45 -4.66 -0.46
C ARG A 82 -7.05 -5.61 -1.58
N THR A 83 -6.04 -5.21 -2.34
CA THR A 83 -5.40 -6.09 -3.31
C THR A 83 -4.46 -7.05 -2.60
N ARG A 84 -4.07 -8.14 -3.27
CA ARG A 84 -2.99 -9.02 -2.77
C ARG A 84 -1.69 -8.27 -2.48
N TYR A 85 -1.42 -7.19 -3.22
CA TYR A 85 -0.25 -6.36 -2.96
C TYR A 85 -0.41 -5.53 -1.68
N ASP A 86 -1.61 -5.03 -1.39
CA ASP A 86 -1.89 -4.35 -0.12
C ASP A 86 -1.76 -5.32 1.06
N GLU A 87 -2.21 -6.57 0.91
CA GLU A 87 -1.99 -7.63 1.90
C GLU A 87 -0.50 -7.90 2.14
N TYR A 88 0.31 -7.96 1.07
CA TYR A 88 1.76 -8.09 1.17
C TYR A 88 2.40 -6.91 1.91
N LEU A 89 2.01 -5.67 1.61
CA LEU A 89 2.53 -4.49 2.32
C LEU A 89 2.19 -4.48 3.83
N HIS A 90 1.12 -5.18 4.22
CA HIS A 90 0.74 -5.38 5.61
C HIS A 90 1.28 -6.67 6.22
N SER A 91 1.96 -7.51 5.44
CA SER A 91 2.58 -8.73 5.94
C SER A 91 3.92 -8.39 6.59
N GLU A 92 4.22 -9.03 7.72
CA GLU A 92 5.50 -8.83 8.43
C GLU A 92 6.61 -9.74 7.86
N VAL A 93 6.49 -10.19 6.60
CA VAL A 93 7.48 -11.08 5.99
C VAL A 93 8.64 -10.29 5.40
N CYS A 94 9.83 -10.88 5.40
CA CYS A 94 11.02 -10.32 4.75
C CYS A 94 11.17 -10.78 3.28
N GLU A 95 10.20 -11.54 2.77
CA GLU A 95 10.18 -12.08 1.42
C GLU A 95 9.84 -10.99 0.39
N SER A 96 10.31 -11.14 -0.85
CA SER A 96 9.83 -10.31 -1.95
C SER A 96 8.36 -10.62 -2.28
N PHE A 97 7.64 -9.70 -2.93
CA PHE A 97 6.23 -9.93 -3.30
C PHE A 97 6.04 -11.22 -4.11
N ALA A 98 6.97 -11.53 -5.03
CA ALA A 98 6.89 -12.76 -5.81
C ALA A 98 7.06 -14.02 -4.94
N GLU A 99 8.01 -14.01 -4.01
CA GLU A 99 8.19 -15.10 -3.04
C GLU A 99 6.96 -15.27 -2.15
N TRP A 100 6.39 -14.17 -1.64
CA TRP A 100 5.16 -14.18 -0.85
C TRP A 100 3.96 -14.73 -1.63
N LEU A 101 3.91 -14.50 -2.95
CA LEU A 101 2.92 -15.12 -3.84
C LEU A 101 3.18 -16.61 -4.11
N GLY A 102 4.28 -17.18 -3.61
CA GLY A 102 4.74 -18.53 -3.92
C GLY A 102 5.34 -18.67 -5.32
N ILE A 103 5.74 -17.56 -5.93
CA ILE A 103 6.32 -17.53 -7.28
C ILE A 103 7.83 -17.63 -7.18
N GLU A 104 8.37 -18.75 -7.63
CA GLU A 104 9.81 -18.92 -7.78
C GLU A 104 10.34 -18.08 -8.94
N LEU A 105 11.02 -16.98 -8.60
CA LEU A 105 11.64 -16.10 -9.58
C LEU A 105 12.85 -16.77 -10.23
N PRO A 106 12.96 -16.76 -11.56
CA PRO A 106 14.15 -17.24 -12.24
C PRO A 106 15.32 -16.27 -12.03
N VAL A 107 16.51 -16.83 -11.79
CA VAL A 107 17.76 -16.12 -11.55
C VAL A 107 18.72 -16.31 -12.72
N TYR A 108 19.65 -15.37 -12.89
CA TYR A 108 20.76 -15.55 -13.82
C TYR A 108 21.92 -16.24 -13.12
N GLU A 109 22.57 -17.13 -13.84
CA GLU A 109 23.90 -17.62 -13.57
C GLU A 109 24.84 -17.06 -14.64
N GLU A 110 26.05 -16.77 -14.23
CA GLU A 110 27.13 -16.37 -15.12
C GLU A 110 28.30 -17.34 -14.99
N ARG A 111 29.02 -17.53 -16.11
CA ARG A 111 30.26 -18.28 -16.13
C ARG A 111 31.27 -17.57 -17.01
N GLU A 112 32.53 -17.58 -16.60
CA GLU A 112 33.63 -17.16 -17.46
C GLU A 112 34.05 -18.33 -18.35
N VAL A 113 33.98 -18.16 -19.67
CA VAL A 113 34.36 -19.18 -20.68
C VAL A 113 35.71 -18.90 -21.32
N GLY A 114 36.33 -17.78 -20.97
CA GLY A 114 37.64 -17.35 -21.44
C GLY A 114 37.92 -15.95 -20.93
N ARG A 115 39.14 -15.46 -21.13
CA ARG A 115 39.59 -14.17 -20.60
C ARG A 115 38.61 -13.05 -20.96
N TYR A 116 37.92 -12.51 -19.95
CA TYR A 116 36.89 -11.47 -20.08
C TYR A 116 35.70 -11.82 -20.99
N LYS A 117 35.40 -13.12 -21.17
CA LYS A 117 34.24 -13.60 -21.92
C LYS A 117 33.30 -14.34 -20.98
N TYR A 118 32.09 -13.82 -20.87
CA TYR A 118 31.05 -14.36 -20.03
C TYR A 118 29.93 -14.97 -20.86
N GLU A 119 29.36 -16.04 -20.32
CA GLU A 119 28.08 -16.56 -20.75
C GLU A 119 27.11 -16.51 -19.59
N TYR A 120 25.84 -16.40 -19.93
CA TYR A 120 24.74 -16.29 -19.00
C TYR A 120 23.75 -17.41 -19.25
N ARG A 121 23.14 -17.91 -18.19
CA ARG A 121 22.00 -18.83 -18.25
C ARG A 121 20.96 -18.35 -17.27
N MET A 122 19.67 -18.51 -17.60
CA MET A 122 18.60 -18.24 -16.66
C MET A 122 18.00 -19.57 -16.18
N VAL A 123 17.80 -19.69 -14.88
CA VAL A 123 17.34 -20.92 -14.21
C VAL A 123 16.25 -20.61 -13.20
N ARG A 124 15.28 -21.51 -13.03
CA ARG A 124 14.36 -21.47 -11.89
C ARG A 124 14.85 -22.45 -10.84
N ARG A 125 15.23 -21.94 -9.67
CA ARG A 125 15.70 -22.73 -8.54
C ARG A 125 14.48 -23.10 -7.70
N SER A 126 14.18 -24.39 -7.61
CA SER A 126 13.17 -24.89 -6.69
C SER A 126 13.78 -24.92 -5.29
N ARG A 127 13.14 -24.23 -4.35
CA ARG A 127 13.68 -24.03 -3.01
C ARG A 127 13.22 -25.17 -2.10
N ALA A 128 13.72 -26.37 -2.33
CA ALA A 128 13.67 -27.43 -1.33
C ALA A 128 14.78 -27.17 -0.30
N TYR A 129 14.39 -27.03 0.97
CA TYR A 129 15.14 -26.55 2.14
C TYR A 129 16.66 -26.85 2.22
N TRP A 130 17.16 -27.93 1.62
CA TRP A 130 18.56 -28.39 1.74
C TRP A 130 19.21 -28.74 0.39
N GLU A 131 18.44 -28.80 -0.69
CA GLU A 131 18.92 -29.17 -2.02
C GLU A 131 18.37 -28.18 -3.04
N SER A 132 19.28 -27.40 -3.63
CA SER A 132 18.90 -26.56 -4.74
C SER A 132 18.82 -27.36 -6.02
N TYR A 133 17.62 -27.82 -6.36
CA TYR A 133 17.35 -28.34 -7.68
C TYR A 133 16.92 -27.21 -8.62
N TYR A 134 17.35 -27.31 -9.87
CA TYR A 134 16.90 -26.43 -10.92
C TYR A 134 15.82 -27.13 -11.73
N ASP A 135 14.57 -26.71 -11.54
CA ASP A 135 13.41 -27.26 -12.23
C ASP A 135 13.45 -26.98 -13.73
N ILE A 136 13.89 -25.77 -14.10
CA ILE A 136 13.88 -25.30 -15.48
C ILE A 136 15.19 -24.58 -15.72
N ARG A 137 15.90 -25.00 -16.77
CA ARG A 137 17.19 -24.45 -17.18
C ARG A 137 17.11 -23.99 -18.62
N GLY A 138 17.45 -22.73 -18.88
CA GLY A 138 17.81 -22.29 -20.21
C GLY A 138 19.18 -22.81 -20.63
N GLU A 139 19.63 -22.46 -21.82
CA GLU A 139 20.99 -22.71 -22.27
C GLU A 139 21.92 -21.55 -21.91
N TRP A 140 23.23 -21.85 -21.82
CA TRP A 140 24.26 -20.83 -21.75
C TRP A 140 24.30 -20.04 -23.05
N LYS A 141 24.25 -18.70 -22.95
CA LYS A 141 24.31 -17.79 -24.10
C LYS A 141 25.24 -16.60 -23.81
N PRO A 142 25.85 -16.00 -24.84
CA PRO A 142 26.78 -14.87 -24.66
C PRO A 142 26.16 -13.58 -24.08
N THR A 143 24.82 -13.47 -24.09
CA THR A 143 24.12 -12.29 -23.56
C THR A 143 22.95 -12.70 -22.68
N MET A 144 22.67 -11.90 -21.64
CA MET A 144 21.51 -12.11 -20.76
C MET A 144 20.19 -12.13 -21.54
N LYS A 145 20.06 -11.32 -22.60
CA LYS A 145 18.85 -11.29 -23.45
C LYS A 145 18.63 -12.63 -24.16
N ALA A 146 19.69 -13.20 -24.73
CA ALA A 146 19.62 -14.51 -25.38
C ALA A 146 19.36 -15.64 -24.36
N ALA A 147 19.97 -15.58 -23.18
CA ALA A 147 19.73 -16.52 -22.09
C ALA A 147 18.26 -16.50 -21.62
N LYS A 148 17.67 -15.30 -21.48
CA LYS A 148 16.26 -15.12 -21.14
C LYS A 148 15.32 -15.69 -22.21
N ALA A 149 15.64 -15.53 -23.48
CA ALA A 149 14.87 -16.11 -24.58
C ALA A 149 14.90 -17.65 -24.51
N SER A 150 16.08 -18.24 -24.36
CA SER A 150 16.25 -19.69 -24.20
C SER A 150 15.49 -20.24 -22.98
N TYR A 151 15.52 -19.53 -21.84
CA TYR A 151 14.74 -19.92 -20.67
C TYR A 151 13.22 -19.87 -20.90
N LYS A 152 12.71 -18.87 -21.62
CA LYS A 152 11.27 -18.80 -21.95
C LYS A 152 10.83 -19.97 -22.83
N GLU A 153 11.68 -20.42 -23.76
CA GLU A 153 11.41 -21.61 -24.57
C GLU A 153 11.37 -22.87 -23.71
N ALA A 154 12.37 -23.05 -22.82
CA ALA A 154 12.40 -24.16 -21.87
C ALA A 154 11.17 -24.16 -20.94
N LEU A 155 10.76 -22.99 -20.44
CA LEU A 155 9.57 -22.82 -19.62
C LEU A 155 8.29 -23.17 -20.37
N LYS A 156 8.17 -22.76 -21.64
CA LYS A 156 7.03 -23.09 -22.49
C LYS A 156 6.94 -24.61 -22.70
N LYS A 157 8.07 -25.26 -23.01
CA LYS A 157 8.16 -26.71 -23.19
C LYS A 157 7.73 -27.46 -21.92
N SER A 158 8.28 -27.07 -20.76
CA SER A 158 7.91 -27.67 -19.47
C SER A 158 6.40 -27.53 -19.16
N LYS A 159 5.79 -26.40 -19.49
CA LYS A 159 4.34 -26.21 -19.32
C LYS A 159 3.52 -27.11 -20.25
N GLN A 160 3.98 -27.33 -21.47
CA GLN A 160 3.33 -28.23 -22.42
C GLN A 160 3.43 -29.69 -21.96
N GLU A 161 4.60 -30.12 -21.47
CA GLU A 161 4.81 -31.47 -20.94
C GLU A 161 3.97 -31.75 -19.68
N ARG A 162 3.77 -30.75 -18.80
CA ARG A 162 2.91 -30.91 -17.61
C ARG A 162 1.41 -30.95 -17.92
N ALA A 163 1.02 -30.47 -19.10
CA ALA A 163 -0.38 -30.40 -19.51
C ALA A 163 -0.81 -31.58 -20.40
N ALA A 164 0.14 -32.38 -20.87
CA ALA A 164 -0.08 -33.62 -21.62
C ALA A 164 -0.18 -34.81 -20.67
#